data_AF-A0A7K5FKP0-F1
#
_entry.id   AF-A0A7K5FKP0-F1
#
_cell.length_a   1.000
_cell.length_b   1.000
_cell.length_c   1.000
_cell.angle_alpha   90.00
_cell.angle_beta   90.00
_cell.angle_gamma   90.00
#
_symmetry.space_group_name_H-M   'P 1'
#
loop_
_entity.id
_entity.type
_entity.pdbx_description
1 polymer ?
#
loop_
_entity_poly.entity_id
_entity_poly.type
_entity_poly.pdbx_seq_one_letter_code
_entity_poly.pdbx_strand_id
1 'polypeptide(L)'
;KSGFSLVMNHPACVNEITLSLNNKNARTKALVLELLAAVCLVRGGHDIILAAFDNFREVCGEKNRFEKLMEYFRNEDTNIDFMVACMQFINIVVHSVENMNFRVFLQYEFTHLGLDQYLE
;
A
#
# COMPACT_ATOMS: atom_id res chain seq x y z
N LYS A 1 12.52 -20.53 -0.40
CA LYS A 1 13.03 -19.39 -1.19
C LYS A 1 12.56 -19.36 -2.67
N SER A 2 12.00 -20.45 -3.25
CA SER A 2 11.43 -20.41 -4.61
C SER A 2 10.04 -19.77 -4.70
N GLY A 3 9.15 -20.05 -3.74
CA GLY A 3 7.74 -19.59 -3.78
C GLY A 3 7.56 -18.08 -3.80
N PHE A 4 8.30 -17.34 -2.96
CA PHE A 4 8.20 -15.87 -2.92
C PHE A 4 8.65 -15.22 -4.23
N SER A 5 9.71 -15.73 -4.86
CA SER A 5 10.14 -15.28 -6.20
C SER A 5 9.09 -15.58 -7.26
N LEU A 6 8.43 -16.74 -7.20
CA LEU A 6 7.33 -17.07 -8.11
C LEU A 6 6.13 -16.12 -7.96
N VAL A 7 5.79 -15.72 -6.73
CA VAL A 7 4.74 -14.73 -6.47
C VAL A 7 5.08 -13.38 -7.09
N MET A 8 6.31 -12.88 -6.91
CA MET A 8 6.73 -11.59 -7.47
C MET A 8 6.82 -11.59 -9.00
N ASN A 9 7.22 -12.73 -9.59
CA ASN A 9 7.33 -12.86 -11.04
C ASN A 9 5.99 -13.16 -11.72
N HIS A 10 4.95 -13.53 -10.96
CA HIS A 10 3.64 -13.79 -11.52
C HIS A 10 2.91 -12.46 -11.77
N PRO A 11 2.56 -12.12 -13.03
CA PRO A 11 2.18 -10.77 -13.44
C PRO A 11 0.92 -10.24 -12.74
N ALA A 12 -0.01 -11.12 -12.35
CA ALA A 12 -1.25 -10.72 -11.69
C ALA A 12 -1.24 -10.93 -10.16
N CYS A 13 -0.27 -11.65 -9.60
CA CYS A 13 -0.43 -12.18 -8.23
C CYS A 13 -0.46 -11.06 -7.19
N VAL A 14 0.47 -10.11 -7.27
CA VAL A 14 0.51 -8.96 -6.35
C VAL A 14 -0.67 -8.01 -6.58
N ASN A 15 -1.15 -7.88 -7.82
CA ASN A 15 -2.33 -7.08 -8.14
C ASN A 15 -3.59 -7.64 -7.46
N GLU A 16 -3.83 -8.96 -7.55
CA GLU A 16 -4.97 -9.61 -6.89
C GLU A 16 -4.90 -9.52 -5.36
N ILE A 17 -3.69 -9.64 -4.78
CA ILE A 17 -3.47 -9.40 -3.36
C ILE A 17 -3.85 -7.96 -3.00
N THR A 18 -3.43 -6.99 -3.82
CA THR A 18 -3.74 -5.56 -3.59
C THR A 18 -5.24 -5.28 -3.70
N LEU A 19 -5.93 -5.87 -4.69
CA LEU A 19 -7.39 -5.75 -4.85
C LEU A 19 -8.17 -6.31 -3.65
N SER A 20 -7.57 -7.27 -2.92
CA SER A 20 -8.15 -7.83 -1.69
C SER A 20 -8.26 -6.81 -0.55
N LEU A 21 -7.62 -5.63 -0.65
CA LEU A 21 -7.86 -4.50 0.26
C LEU A 21 -9.31 -4.04 0.28
N ASN A 22 -10.09 -4.27 -0.79
CA ASN A 22 -11.53 -3.92 -0.82
C ASN A 22 -12.39 -4.80 0.11
N ASN A 23 -11.83 -5.87 0.72
CA ASN A 23 -12.59 -6.72 1.64
C ASN A 23 -13.04 -5.93 2.87
N LYS A 24 -14.29 -6.09 3.31
CA LYS A 24 -14.85 -5.38 4.47
C LYS A 24 -14.14 -5.70 5.80
N ASN A 25 -13.54 -6.87 5.93
CA ASN A 25 -12.90 -7.31 7.18
C ASN A 25 -11.56 -6.60 7.41
N ALA A 26 -11.45 -5.81 8.48
CA ALA A 26 -10.23 -5.08 8.85
C ALA A 26 -9.01 -6.01 9.03
N ARG A 27 -9.21 -7.22 9.59
CA ARG A 27 -8.12 -8.21 9.74
C ARG A 27 -7.60 -8.70 8.40
N THR A 28 -8.47 -8.87 7.40
CA THR A 28 -8.05 -9.21 6.04
C THR A 28 -7.23 -8.08 5.44
N LYS A 29 -7.68 -6.83 5.58
CA LYS A 29 -6.92 -5.67 5.09
C LYS A 29 -5.54 -5.58 5.76
N ALA A 30 -5.46 -5.79 7.08
CA ALA A 30 -4.19 -5.75 7.81
C ALA A 30 -3.20 -6.77 7.26
N LEU A 31 -3.62 -8.03 7.08
CA LEU A 31 -2.78 -9.09 6.51
C LEU A 31 -2.32 -8.76 5.09
N VAL A 32 -3.21 -8.17 4.27
CA VAL A 32 -2.84 -7.74 2.92
C VAL A 32 -1.73 -6.68 2.99
N LEU A 33 -1.86 -5.67 3.86
CA LEU A 33 -0.85 -4.62 4.01
C LEU A 33 0.48 -5.15 4.54
N GLU A 34 0.47 -6.09 5.47
CA GLU A 34 1.68 -6.78 5.95
C GLU A 34 2.41 -7.54 4.83
N LEU A 35 1.65 -8.27 3.99
CA LEU A 35 2.20 -8.99 2.85
C LEU A 35 2.79 -8.03 1.81
N LEU A 36 2.08 -6.95 1.48
CA LEU A 36 2.54 -5.94 0.53
C LEU A 36 3.77 -5.20 1.06
N ALA A 37 3.82 -4.90 2.36
CA ALA A 37 4.99 -4.31 3.02
C ALA A 37 6.22 -5.23 2.89
N ALA A 38 6.05 -6.54 3.11
CA ALA A 38 7.13 -7.50 2.96
C ALA A 38 7.66 -7.59 1.51
N VAL A 39 6.78 -7.48 0.52
CA VAL A 39 7.16 -7.40 -0.90
C VAL A 39 7.87 -6.07 -1.20
N CYS A 40 7.38 -4.95 -0.67
CA CYS A 40 7.95 -3.62 -0.90
C CYS A 40 9.43 -3.52 -0.51
N LEU A 41 9.83 -4.21 0.58
CA LEU A 41 11.18 -4.17 1.14
C LEU A 41 12.22 -5.04 0.42
N VAL A 42 11.81 -5.92 -0.50
CA VAL A 42 12.79 -6.72 -1.26
C VAL A 42 13.27 -5.98 -2.50
N ARG A 43 14.45 -6.35 -3.01
CA ARG A 43 15.05 -5.71 -4.19
C ARG A 43 14.11 -5.81 -5.41
N GLY A 44 13.73 -4.65 -5.95
CA GLY A 44 12.79 -4.52 -7.08
C GLY A 44 11.32 -4.67 -6.70
N GLY A 45 11.00 -4.95 -5.43
CA GLY A 45 9.63 -5.10 -4.97
C GLY A 45 8.87 -3.77 -4.85
N HIS A 46 9.57 -2.66 -4.62
CA HIS A 46 8.96 -1.33 -4.56
C HIS A 46 8.22 -0.97 -5.86
N ASP A 47 8.86 -1.16 -7.02
CA ASP A 47 8.25 -0.91 -8.33
C ASP A 47 7.02 -1.80 -8.56
N ILE A 48 7.05 -3.05 -8.09
CA ILE A 48 5.92 -3.99 -8.18
C ILE A 48 4.74 -3.49 -7.34
N ILE A 49 4.99 -2.98 -6.12
CA ILE A 49 3.94 -2.43 -5.25
C ILE A 49 3.31 -1.20 -5.87
N LEU A 50 4.11 -0.27 -6.40
CA LEU A 50 3.58 0.92 -7.06
C LEU A 50 2.73 0.56 -8.28
N ALA A 51 3.19 -0.36 -9.13
CA ALA A 51 2.44 -0.85 -10.28
C ALA A 51 1.13 -1.55 -9.86
N ALA A 52 1.13 -2.29 -8.75
CA ALA A 52 -0.07 -2.93 -8.23
C ALA A 52 -1.10 -1.91 -7.73
N PHE A 53 -0.66 -0.81 -7.12
CA PHE A 53 -1.55 0.29 -6.73
C PHE A 53 -1.99 1.17 -7.92
N ASP A 54 -1.19 1.28 -8.98
CA ASP A 54 -1.66 1.89 -10.24
C ASP A 54 -2.76 1.04 -10.90
N ASN A 55 -2.61 -0.29 -10.89
CA ASN A 55 -3.67 -1.21 -11.31
C ASN A 55 -4.90 -1.09 -10.40
N PHE A 56 -4.71 -1.03 -9.09
CA PHE A 56 -5.78 -0.84 -8.13
C PHE A 56 -6.55 0.45 -8.41
N ARG A 57 -5.86 1.56 -8.68
CA ARG A 57 -6.45 2.85 -9.05
C ARG A 57 -7.38 2.70 -10.26
N GLU A 58 -6.89 2.07 -11.33
CA GLU A 58 -7.65 1.88 -12.57
C GLU A 58 -8.87 0.97 -12.38
N VAL A 59 -8.69 -0.17 -11.72
CA VAL A 59 -9.76 -1.16 -11.50
C VAL A 59 -10.82 -0.64 -10.52
N CYS A 60 -10.40 0.10 -9.49
CA CYS A 60 -11.28 0.64 -8.47
C CYS A 60 -11.90 2.00 -8.83
N GLY A 61 -11.45 2.64 -9.91
CA GLY A 61 -11.89 3.97 -10.32
C GLY A 61 -11.45 5.09 -9.39
N GLU A 62 -10.27 4.96 -8.76
CA GLU A 62 -9.70 6.03 -7.94
C GLU A 62 -9.22 7.18 -8.84
N LYS A 63 -9.29 8.42 -8.34
CA LYS A 63 -8.73 9.57 -9.07
C LYS A 63 -7.22 9.63 -8.89
N ASN A 64 -6.78 9.40 -7.66
CA ASN A 64 -5.37 9.34 -7.29
C ASN A 64 -5.03 7.96 -6.74
N ARG A 65 -3.79 7.52 -6.94
CA ARG A 65 -3.30 6.27 -6.34
C ARG A 65 -3.38 6.37 -4.80
N PHE A 66 -3.74 5.27 -4.13
CA PHE A 66 -3.88 5.16 -2.67
C PHE A 66 -5.10 5.86 -2.06
N GLU A 67 -6.02 6.39 -2.86
CA GLU A 67 -7.17 7.17 -2.36
C GLU A 67 -8.08 6.35 -1.42
N LYS A 68 -8.46 5.13 -1.81
CA LYS A 68 -9.25 4.22 -0.97
C LYS A 68 -8.46 3.68 0.20
N LEU A 69 -7.14 3.48 0.06
CA LEU A 69 -6.31 3.09 1.21
C LEU A 69 -6.43 4.14 2.31
N MET A 70 -6.33 5.42 1.94
CA MET A 70 -6.52 6.54 2.87
C MET A 70 -7.95 6.67 3.37
N GLU A 71 -8.97 6.36 2.55
CA GLU A 71 -10.36 6.26 3.00
C GLU A 71 -10.53 5.18 4.08
N TYR A 72 -10.00 3.98 3.85
CA TYR A 72 -10.06 2.89 4.82
C TYR A 72 -9.33 3.22 6.11
N PHE A 73 -8.19 3.90 6.00
CA PHE A 73 -7.39 4.27 7.16
C PHE A 73 -8.07 5.34 8.03
N ARG A 74 -8.69 6.36 7.42
CA ARG A 74 -9.38 7.43 8.13
C ARG A 74 -10.70 7.02 8.76
N ASN A 75 -11.37 6.03 8.16
CA ASN A 75 -12.71 5.61 8.60
C ASN A 75 -12.66 4.44 9.60
N GLU A 76 -11.49 3.98 10.00
CA GLU A 76 -11.31 2.88 10.95
C GLU A 76 -10.80 3.40 12.30
N ASP A 77 -11.67 3.38 13.31
CA ASP A 77 -11.35 3.82 14.68
C ASP A 77 -11.26 2.65 15.69
N THR A 78 -11.59 1.42 15.26
CA THR A 78 -11.79 0.30 16.19
C THR A 78 -10.73 -0.77 16.05
N ASN A 79 -10.19 -0.97 14.86
CA ASN A 79 -9.20 -2.02 14.59
C ASN A 79 -7.77 -1.47 14.62
N ILE A 80 -7.18 -1.44 15.81
CA ILE A 80 -5.81 -0.94 16.03
C ILE A 80 -4.79 -1.71 15.18
N ASP A 81 -4.93 -3.03 15.05
CA ASP A 81 -4.00 -3.87 14.27
C ASP A 81 -3.95 -3.43 12.80
N PHE A 82 -5.11 -3.17 12.19
CA PHE A 82 -5.18 -2.62 10.83
C PHE A 82 -4.55 -1.23 10.74
N MET A 83 -4.86 -0.33 11.68
CA MET A 83 -4.30 1.03 11.67
C MET A 83 -2.76 1.00 11.74
N VAL A 84 -2.20 0.12 12.60
CA VAL A 84 -0.76 -0.09 12.72
C VAL A 84 -0.18 -0.63 11.41
N ALA A 85 -0.77 -1.70 10.85
CA ALA A 85 -0.30 -2.28 9.59
C ALA A 85 -0.37 -1.26 8.43
N CYS A 86 -1.42 -0.44 8.39
CA CYS A 86 -1.60 0.60 7.38
C CYS A 86 -0.56 1.71 7.50
N MET A 87 -0.34 2.25 8.69
CA MET A 87 0.68 3.29 8.88
C MET A 87 2.09 2.75 8.62
N GLN A 88 2.38 1.51 9.03
CA GLN A 88 3.64 0.85 8.71
C GLN A 88 3.85 0.69 7.21
N PHE A 89 2.82 0.24 6.48
CA PHE A 89 2.88 0.12 5.03
C PHE A 89 3.15 1.47 4.35
N ILE A 90 2.42 2.53 4.73
CA ILE A 90 2.63 3.88 4.20
C ILE A 90 4.08 4.33 4.46
N ASN A 91 4.57 4.19 5.69
CA ASN A 91 5.94 4.53 6.04
C ASN A 91 6.98 3.78 5.19
N ILE A 92 6.75 2.49 4.94
CA ILE A 92 7.64 1.67 4.12
C ILE A 92 7.62 2.14 2.67
N VAL A 93 6.45 2.32 2.06
CA VAL A 93 6.32 2.75 0.66
C VAL A 93 7.00 4.10 0.43
N VAL A 94 6.85 5.03 1.38
CA VAL A 94 7.40 6.38 1.25
C VAL A 94 8.90 6.43 1.54
N HIS A 95 9.38 5.72 2.56
CA HIS A 95 10.75 5.91 3.07
C HIS A 95 11.76 4.83 2.67
N SER A 96 11.34 3.73 2.05
CA SER A 96 12.27 2.69 1.58
C SER A 96 12.95 3.00 0.23
N VAL A 97 12.54 4.08 -0.45
CA VAL A 97 13.10 4.46 -1.75
C VAL A 97 14.51 5.06 -1.64
N GLU A 98 15.38 4.73 -2.59
CA GLU A 98 16.76 5.23 -2.63
C GLU A 98 16.84 6.69 -3.12
N ASN A 99 15.96 7.08 -4.05
CA ASN A 99 15.96 8.42 -4.62
C ASN A 99 15.19 9.40 -3.72
N MET A 100 15.90 10.35 -3.13
CA MET A 100 15.33 11.33 -2.20
C MET A 100 14.29 12.27 -2.85
N ASN A 101 14.42 12.59 -4.13
CA ASN A 101 13.38 13.37 -4.83
C ASN A 101 12.11 12.54 -5.00
N PHE A 102 12.26 11.24 -5.27
CA PHE A 102 11.12 10.33 -5.37
C PHE A 102 10.45 10.12 -4.00
N ARG A 103 11.24 10.06 -2.92
CA ARG A 103 10.71 10.08 -1.55
C ARG A 103 9.83 11.30 -1.29
N VAL A 104 10.33 12.50 -1.62
CA VAL A 104 9.56 13.75 -1.44
C VAL A 104 8.28 13.74 -2.28
N PHE A 105 8.35 13.22 -3.50
CA PHE A 105 7.18 13.04 -4.35
C PHE A 105 6.12 12.12 -3.72
N LEU A 106 6.52 10.95 -3.20
CA LEU A 106 5.61 10.03 -2.52
C LEU A 106 5.06 10.61 -1.22
N GLN A 107 5.86 11.36 -0.46
CA GLN A 107 5.38 12.11 0.71
C GLN A 107 4.26 13.06 0.29
N TYR A 108 4.48 13.84 -0.77
CA TYR A 108 3.49 14.77 -1.27
C TYR A 108 2.20 14.07 -1.75
N GLU A 109 2.27 12.89 -2.37
CA GLU A 109 1.06 12.12 -2.72
C GLU A 109 0.18 11.86 -1.49
N PHE A 110 0.77 11.40 -0.38
CA PHE A 110 0.01 11.15 0.85
C PHE A 110 -0.43 12.44 1.57
N THR A 111 0.39 13.49 1.57
CA THR A 111 -0.03 14.82 2.05
C THR A 111 -1.23 15.33 1.27
N HIS A 112 -1.23 15.18 -0.07
CA HIS A 112 -2.34 15.59 -0.93
C HIS A 112 -3.62 14.78 -0.66
N LEU A 113 -3.48 13.53 -0.22
CA LEU A 113 -4.59 12.69 0.23
C LEU A 113 -5.03 12.99 1.67
N GLY A 114 -4.41 13.96 2.35
CA GLY A 114 -4.82 14.40 3.67
C GLY A 114 -4.25 13.58 4.83
N LEU A 115 -3.13 12.88 4.63
CA LEU A 115 -2.51 12.08 5.70
C LEU A 115 -2.03 12.96 6.86
N ASP A 116 -1.37 14.08 6.57
CA ASP A 116 -0.78 14.94 7.59
C ASP A 116 -1.85 15.52 8.53
N GLN A 117 -2.96 16.03 7.98
CA GLN A 117 -4.06 16.57 8.78
C GLN A 117 -4.80 15.51 9.61
N TYR A 118 -4.73 14.25 9.19
CA TYR A 118 -5.34 13.15 9.95
C TYR A 118 -4.47 12.70 11.13
N LEU A 119 -3.16 12.90 11.05
CA LEU A 119 -2.21 12.51 12.10
C LEU A 119 -1.99 13.59 13.17
N GLU A 120 -2.41 14.84 12.90
CA GLU A 120 -2.43 15.95 13.87
C GLU A 120 -3.62 15.84 14.85
#